data_AF-A0A956HQK4-F1
#
_entry.id   AF-A0A956HQK4-F1
#
_cell.length_a   1.000
_cell.length_b   1.000
_cell.length_c   1.000
_cell.angle_alpha   90.00
_cell.angle_beta   90.00
_cell.angle_gamma   90.00
#
_symmetry.space_group_name_H-M   'P 1'
#
loop_
_entity.id
_entity.type
_entity.pdbx_description
1 polymer ?
#
loop_
_entity_poly.entity_id
_entity_poly.type
_entity_poly.pdbx_seq_one_letter_code
_entity_poly.pdbx_strand_id
1 'polypeptide(L)'
;MSRSAEALRRSDMLESAGAHLLVLLAVAFSLYPILWVLSLAFSGATTLEAQVLPVPAEPTLDNLREVVGSTRTEADGGEIWLFGRQLANSIAVSLATAVVGVSIAIPTAYAFARFEFLGKRQGMRLLLATQMFPAVASAVPLFMILEALELLNTRTGLVLCYASTS
;
A
#
# COMPACT_ATOMS: atom_id res chain seq x y z
N MET A 1 15.16 53.44 -1.69
CA MET A 1 14.83 52.21 -0.93
C MET A 1 13.81 51.30 -1.61
N SER A 2 13.12 51.68 -2.70
CA SER A 2 12.13 50.81 -3.38
C SER A 2 12.72 49.71 -4.27
N ARG A 3 13.87 49.94 -4.93
CA ARG A 3 14.50 48.98 -5.86
C ARG A 3 14.99 47.68 -5.21
N SER A 4 15.30 47.71 -3.91
CA SER A 4 15.79 46.53 -3.19
C SER A 4 14.66 45.55 -2.84
N ALA A 5 13.42 46.03 -2.68
CA ALA A 5 12.26 45.19 -2.36
C ALA A 5 11.73 44.44 -3.59
N GLU A 6 11.81 45.05 -4.77
CA GLU A 6 11.41 44.41 -6.04
C GLU A 6 12.36 43.29 -6.47
N ALA A 7 13.67 43.43 -6.20
CA ALA A 7 14.66 42.41 -6.52
C ALA A 7 14.49 41.13 -5.69
N LEU A 8 14.25 41.27 -4.37
CA LEU A 8 13.97 40.14 -3.47
C LEU A 8 12.65 39.43 -3.84
N ARG A 9 11.63 40.19 -4.23
CA ARG A 9 10.34 39.64 -4.65
C ARG A 9 10.41 38.87 -5.99
N ARG A 10 11.37 39.21 -6.86
CA ARG A 10 11.59 38.52 -8.14
C ARG A 10 12.40 37.24 -8.00
N SER A 11 13.35 37.17 -7.05
CA SER A 11 14.02 35.91 -6.69
C SER A 11 13.03 34.92 -6.10
N ASP A 12 12.15 35.38 -5.19
CA ASP A 12 11.10 34.54 -4.61
C ASP A 12 10.12 33.99 -5.67
N MET A 13 9.78 34.78 -6.68
CA MET A 13 8.91 34.33 -7.79
C MET A 13 9.61 33.32 -8.73
N LEU A 14 10.90 33.48 -9.00
CA LEU A 14 11.67 32.55 -9.83
C LEU A 14 11.95 31.23 -9.11
N GLU A 15 12.27 31.30 -7.81
CA GLU A 15 12.41 30.13 -6.94
C GLU A 15 11.07 29.38 -6.83
N SER A 16 9.97 30.10 -6.62
CA SER A 16 8.63 29.52 -6.62
C SER A 16 8.29 28.88 -7.98
N ALA A 17 8.52 29.57 -9.10
CA ALA A 17 8.26 29.00 -10.42
C ALA A 17 9.11 27.75 -10.70
N GLY A 18 10.38 27.74 -10.29
CA GLY A 18 11.25 26.57 -10.36
C GLY A 18 10.76 25.41 -9.49
N ALA A 19 10.31 25.69 -8.27
CA ALA A 19 9.73 24.68 -7.37
C ALA A 19 8.44 24.08 -7.96
N HIS A 20 7.54 24.90 -8.52
CA HIS A 20 6.32 24.41 -9.16
C HIS A 20 6.64 23.56 -10.41
N LEU A 21 7.62 23.96 -11.23
CA LEU A 21 8.05 23.18 -12.38
C LEU A 21 8.63 21.82 -11.95
N LEU A 22 9.48 21.81 -10.92
CA LEU A 22 10.04 20.58 -10.36
C LEU A 22 8.95 19.65 -9.83
N VAL A 23 7.98 20.18 -9.08
CA VAL A 23 6.83 19.41 -8.59
C VAL A 23 6.02 18.86 -9.76
N LEU A 24 5.77 19.66 -10.80
CA LEU A 24 5.02 19.22 -11.98
C LEU A 24 5.74 18.08 -12.71
N LEU A 25 7.07 18.16 -12.86
CA LEU A 25 7.87 17.09 -13.43
C LEU A 25 7.86 15.83 -12.55
N ALA A 26 7.96 15.98 -11.23
CA ALA A 26 7.88 14.86 -10.29
C ALA A 26 6.51 14.17 -10.33
N VAL A 27 5.42 14.94 -10.43
CA VAL A 27 4.06 14.41 -10.61
C VAL A 27 3.94 13.69 -11.94
N ALA A 28 4.41 14.29 -13.04
CA ALA A 28 4.36 13.67 -14.37
C ALA A 28 5.12 12.32 -14.39
N PHE A 29 6.32 12.29 -13.79
CA PHE A 29 7.12 11.08 -13.64
C PHE A 29 6.40 10.02 -12.79
N SER A 30 5.80 10.42 -11.66
CA SER A 30 5.08 9.49 -10.77
C SER A 30 3.79 8.96 -11.37
N LEU A 31 3.10 9.77 -12.19
CA LEU A 31 1.87 9.36 -12.88
C LEU A 31 2.14 8.47 -14.07
N TYR A 32 3.30 8.55 -14.71
CA TYR A 32 3.65 7.75 -15.88
C TYR A 32 3.35 6.24 -15.72
N PRO A 33 3.84 5.53 -14.68
CA PRO A 33 3.53 4.10 -14.51
C PRO A 33 2.04 3.84 -14.24
N ILE A 34 1.34 4.76 -13.57
CA ILE A 34 -0.10 4.63 -13.30
C ILE A 34 -0.89 4.73 -14.61
N LEU A 35 -0.56 5.71 -15.45
CA LEU A 35 -1.16 5.88 -16.77
C LEU A 35 -0.91 4.67 -17.66
N TRP A 36 0.26 4.05 -17.55
CA TRP A 36 0.58 2.83 -18.28
C TRP A 36 -0.29 1.63 -17.85
N VAL A 37 -0.48 1.43 -16.53
CA VAL A 37 -1.40 0.40 -16.01
C VAL A 37 -2.84 0.65 -16.46
N LEU A 38 -3.30 1.91 -16.44
CA LEU A 38 -4.62 2.28 -16.96
C LEU A 38 -4.74 1.98 -18.46
N SER A 39 -3.73 2.35 -19.24
CA SER A 39 -3.69 2.06 -20.68
C SER A 39 -3.83 0.57 -20.97
N LEU A 40 -3.17 -0.29 -20.19
CA LEU A 40 -3.31 -1.74 -20.30
C LEU A 40 -4.69 -2.23 -19.88
N ALA A 41 -5.25 -1.68 -18.80
CA ALA A 41 -6.59 -2.05 -18.35
C ALA A 41 -7.64 -1.79 -19.45
N PHE A 42 -7.49 -0.72 -20.23
CA PHE A 42 -8.38 -0.37 -21.35
C PHE A 42 -7.92 -0.86 -22.72
N SER A 43 -6.89 -1.70 -22.83
CA SER A 43 -6.37 -2.18 -24.11
C SER A 43 -6.84 -3.61 -24.41
N GLY A 44 -7.46 -3.83 -25.58
CA GLY A 44 -7.78 -5.18 -26.08
C GLY A 44 -6.56 -6.00 -26.52
N ALA A 45 -5.37 -5.38 -26.58
CA ALA A 45 -4.15 -6.06 -27.00
C ALA A 45 -3.73 -7.14 -25.99
N THR A 46 -3.58 -8.37 -26.47
CA THR A 46 -3.03 -9.51 -25.71
C THR A 46 -1.50 -9.52 -25.65
N THR A 47 -0.85 -8.65 -26.43
CA THR A 47 0.61 -8.51 -26.50
C THR A 47 1.09 -7.26 -25.78
N LEU A 48 2.06 -7.44 -24.90
CA LEU A 48 2.76 -6.34 -24.22
C LEU A 48 3.81 -5.73 -25.16
N GLU A 49 3.36 -5.03 -26.20
CA GLU A 49 4.28 -4.26 -27.02
C GLU A 49 4.71 -3.00 -26.26
N ALA A 50 6.03 -2.77 -26.18
CA ALA A 50 6.60 -1.64 -25.48
C ALA A 50 6.32 -0.33 -26.22
N GLN A 51 5.17 0.27 -25.93
CA GLN A 51 4.83 1.60 -26.42
C GLN A 51 5.32 2.67 -25.44
N VAL A 52 5.95 3.71 -25.98
CA VAL A 52 6.49 4.85 -25.20
C VAL A 52 5.37 5.75 -24.67
N LEU A 53 4.24 5.82 -25.38
CA LEU A 53 3.09 6.60 -24.98
C LEU A 53 2.04 5.69 -24.31
N PRO A 54 1.50 6.04 -23.13
CA PRO A 54 0.46 5.27 -22.44
C PRO A 54 -0.90 5.51 -23.09
N VAL A 55 -1.04 5.10 -24.36
CA VAL A 55 -2.29 5.17 -25.12
C VAL A 55 -2.74 3.73 -25.43
N PRO A 56 -4.02 3.38 -25.16
CA PRO A 56 -4.52 2.05 -25.51
C PRO A 56 -4.43 1.83 -27.01
N ALA A 57 -3.82 0.72 -27.45
CA ALA A 57 -3.73 0.37 -28.87
C ALA A 57 -5.13 0.14 -29.47
N GLU A 58 -5.97 -0.56 -28.72
CA GLU A 58 -7.37 -0.84 -29.04
C GLU A 58 -8.20 -0.55 -27.80
N PRO A 59 -8.85 0.64 -27.68
CA PRO A 59 -9.60 0.99 -26.49
C PRO A 59 -10.83 0.08 -26.35
N THR A 60 -10.80 -0.80 -25.35
CA THR A 60 -11.89 -1.73 -25.01
C THR A 60 -12.15 -1.74 -23.50
N LEU A 61 -13.29 -2.31 -23.10
CA LEU A 61 -13.65 -2.53 -21.70
C LEU A 61 -13.63 -4.00 -21.32
N ASP A 62 -13.10 -4.86 -22.21
CA ASP A 62 -13.29 -6.30 -22.09
C ASP A 62 -12.46 -6.88 -20.94
N ASN A 63 -11.23 -6.42 -20.73
CA ASN A 63 -10.43 -6.80 -19.55
C ASN A 63 -11.15 -6.45 -18.23
N LEU A 64 -11.77 -5.27 -18.15
CA LEU A 64 -12.53 -4.86 -16.96
C LEU A 64 -13.76 -5.75 -16.76
N ARG A 65 -14.50 -6.04 -17.84
CA ARG A 65 -15.68 -6.91 -17.80
C ARG A 65 -15.31 -8.33 -17.44
N GLU A 66 -14.18 -8.84 -17.90
CA GLU A 66 -13.69 -10.18 -17.57
C GLU A 66 -13.34 -10.27 -16.09
N VAL A 67 -12.59 -9.28 -15.55
CA VAL A 67 -12.25 -9.26 -14.13
C VAL A 67 -13.49 -9.09 -13.25
N VAL A 68 -14.35 -8.11 -13.55
CA VAL A 68 -15.56 -7.86 -12.76
C VAL A 68 -16.60 -8.95 -12.96
N GLY A 69 -16.68 -9.58 -14.12
CA GLY A 69 -17.58 -10.68 -14.42
C GLY A 69 -17.06 -12.06 -14.02
N SER A 70 -15.80 -12.16 -13.55
CA SER A 70 -15.16 -13.44 -13.25
C SER A 70 -15.93 -14.21 -12.16
N THR A 71 -16.40 -15.39 -12.53
CA THR A 71 -17.01 -16.36 -11.63
C THR A 71 -16.15 -17.62 -11.54
N ARG A 72 -16.19 -18.28 -10.38
CA ARG A 72 -15.58 -19.59 -10.18
C ARG A 72 -16.63 -20.56 -9.70
N THR A 73 -16.75 -21.70 -10.39
CA THR A 73 -17.56 -22.83 -9.95
C THR A 73 -16.86 -23.52 -8.78
N GLU A 74 -17.53 -23.62 -7.64
CA GLU A 74 -17.06 -24.39 -6.49
C GLU A 74 -17.35 -25.89 -6.64
N ALA A 75 -16.73 -26.70 -5.79
CA ALA A 75 -16.89 -28.15 -5.80
C ALA A 75 -18.35 -28.61 -5.54
N ASP A 76 -19.18 -27.74 -4.94
CA ASP A 76 -20.61 -27.96 -4.67
C ASP A 76 -21.53 -27.46 -5.81
N GLY A 77 -20.96 -27.05 -6.95
CA GLY A 77 -21.71 -26.59 -8.12
C GLY A 77 -22.23 -25.15 -8.05
N GLY A 78 -21.99 -24.43 -6.95
CA GLY A 78 -22.30 -23.00 -6.83
C GLY A 78 -21.33 -22.11 -7.62
N GLU A 79 -21.82 -21.01 -8.19
CA GLU A 79 -20.97 -19.98 -8.79
C GLU A 79 -20.68 -18.85 -7.80
N ILE A 80 -19.41 -18.48 -7.67
CA ILE A 80 -18.98 -17.38 -6.81
C ILE A 80 -18.39 -16.26 -7.64
N TRP A 81 -18.83 -15.04 -7.37
CA TRP A 81 -18.22 -13.83 -7.88
C TRP A 81 -16.80 -13.64 -7.30
N LEU A 82 -15.79 -13.91 -8.11
CA LEU A 82 -14.39 -14.02 -7.66
C LEU A 82 -13.84 -12.67 -7.22
N PHE A 83 -14.00 -11.64 -8.06
CA PHE A 83 -13.52 -10.29 -7.78
C PHE A 83 -14.17 -9.71 -6.52
N GLY A 84 -15.48 -9.82 -6.37
CA GLY A 84 -16.17 -9.33 -5.18
C GLY A 84 -15.75 -10.02 -3.90
N ARG A 85 -15.54 -11.35 -3.93
CA ARG A 85 -15.05 -12.09 -2.77
C ARG A 85 -13.63 -11.68 -2.40
N GLN A 86 -12.74 -11.50 -3.37
CA GLN A 86 -11.37 -11.05 -3.14
C GLN A 86 -11.33 -9.62 -2.58
N LEU A 87 -12.16 -8.73 -3.12
CA LEU A 87 -12.30 -7.36 -2.65
C LEU A 87 -12.83 -7.32 -1.21
N ALA A 88 -13.91 -8.06 -0.92
CA ALA A 88 -14.49 -8.15 0.42
C ALA A 88 -13.51 -8.76 1.43
N ASN A 89 -12.76 -9.80 1.04
CA ASN A 89 -11.70 -10.38 1.87
C ASN A 89 -10.63 -9.34 2.19
N SER A 90 -10.17 -8.59 1.18
CA SER A 90 -9.11 -7.59 1.34
C SER A 90 -9.54 -6.44 2.25
N ILE A 91 -10.76 -5.94 2.07
CA ILE A 91 -11.34 -4.90 2.92
C ILE A 91 -11.49 -5.40 4.35
N ALA A 92 -12.05 -6.60 4.55
CA ALA A 92 -12.24 -7.17 5.87
C ALA A 92 -10.91 -7.39 6.62
N VAL A 93 -9.92 -7.97 5.95
CA VAL A 93 -8.60 -8.26 6.54
C VAL A 93 -7.83 -6.97 6.82
N SER A 94 -7.81 -6.02 5.88
CA SER A 94 -7.10 -4.74 6.08
C SER A 94 -7.70 -3.90 7.20
N LEU A 95 -9.04 -3.82 7.27
CA LEU A 95 -9.73 -3.09 8.34
C LEU A 95 -9.52 -3.76 9.70
N ALA A 96 -9.66 -5.09 9.78
CA ALA A 96 -9.42 -5.83 11.02
C ALA A 96 -7.97 -5.67 11.50
N THR A 97 -7.01 -5.76 10.58
CA THR A 97 -5.59 -5.54 10.87
C THR A 97 -5.34 -4.13 11.39
N ALA A 98 -5.88 -3.11 10.73
CA ALA A 98 -5.74 -1.72 11.15
C ALA A 98 -6.34 -1.48 12.54
N VAL A 99 -7.53 -2.03 12.82
CA VAL A 99 -8.17 -1.91 14.14
C VAL A 99 -7.32 -2.56 15.22
N VAL A 100 -6.84 -3.79 15.01
CA VAL A 100 -5.99 -4.49 15.99
C VAL A 100 -4.67 -3.75 16.20
N GLY A 101 -3.99 -3.37 15.12
CA GLY A 101 -2.70 -2.67 15.17
C GLY A 101 -2.81 -1.32 15.87
N VAL A 102 -3.78 -0.49 15.49
CA VAL A 102 -3.99 0.85 16.10
C VAL A 102 -4.38 0.74 17.57
N SER A 103 -5.23 -0.24 17.93
CA SER A 103 -5.66 -0.45 19.32
C SER A 103 -4.50 -0.78 20.26
N ILE A 104 -3.46 -1.44 19.75
CA ILE A 104 -2.23 -1.75 20.49
C ILE A 104 -1.22 -0.59 20.40
N ALA A 105 -1.04 -0.03 19.20
CA ALA A 105 -0.03 1.00 18.95
C ALA A 105 -0.31 2.31 19.70
N ILE A 106 -1.56 2.75 19.78
CA ILE A 106 -1.94 4.00 20.50
C ILE A 106 -1.51 3.97 21.97
N PRO A 107 -1.95 3.00 22.81
CA PRO A 107 -1.59 2.99 24.21
C PRO A 107 -0.08 2.78 24.41
N THR A 108 0.57 1.94 23.60
CA THR A 108 2.02 1.75 23.65
C THR A 108 2.76 3.06 23.34
N ALA A 109 2.42 3.74 22.24
CA ALA A 109 3.02 5.01 21.87
C ALA A 109 2.77 6.09 22.92
N TYR A 110 1.55 6.17 23.47
CA TYR A 110 1.21 7.10 24.54
C TYR A 110 2.04 6.85 25.80
N ALA A 111 2.20 5.59 26.20
CA ALA A 111 3.01 5.24 27.36
C ALA A 111 4.48 5.63 27.17
N PHE A 112 5.06 5.37 26.00
CA PHE A 112 6.42 5.79 25.68
C PHE A 112 6.57 7.32 25.57
N ALA A 113 5.55 8.03 25.09
CA ALA A 113 5.59 9.48 24.96
C ALA A 113 5.42 10.20 26.31
N ARG A 114 4.48 9.76 27.15
CA ARG A 114 4.04 10.53 28.32
C ARG A 114 4.59 10.05 29.66
N PHE A 115 4.79 8.74 29.83
CA PHE A 115 5.22 8.19 31.11
C PHE A 115 6.75 8.04 31.20
N GLU A 116 7.25 8.17 32.42
CA GLU A 116 8.61 7.78 32.80
C GLU A 116 8.52 6.48 33.59
N PHE A 117 9.08 5.41 33.04
CA PHE A 117 9.06 4.08 33.66
C PHE A 117 10.44 3.44 33.52
N LEU A 118 10.73 2.51 34.44
CA LEU A 118 12.00 1.81 34.47
C LEU A 118 12.16 0.96 33.19
N GLY A 119 13.27 1.14 32.48
CA GLY A 119 13.54 0.40 31.23
C GLY A 119 13.01 1.06 29.94
N LYS A 120 12.43 2.26 29.99
CA LYS A 120 11.93 3.00 28.81
C LYS A 120 12.93 3.08 27.65
N ARG A 121 14.20 3.39 27.93
CA ARG A 121 15.24 3.52 26.89
C ARG A 121 15.61 2.17 26.28
N GLN A 122 15.67 1.12 27.09
CA GLN A 122 15.94 -0.24 26.63
C GLN A 122 14.76 -0.78 25.80
N GLY A 123 13.52 -0.57 26.27
CA GLY A 123 12.31 -0.96 25.55
C GLY A 123 12.22 -0.30 24.17
N MET A 124 12.50 1.00 24.07
CA MET A 124 12.53 1.70 22.78
C MET A 124 13.61 1.13 21.85
N ARG A 125 14.81 0.83 22.36
CA ARG A 125 15.87 0.20 21.55
C ARG A 125 15.48 -1.18 21.07
N LEU A 126 14.84 -1.99 21.92
CA LEU A 126 14.37 -3.32 21.55
C LEU A 126 13.28 -3.25 20.48
N LEU A 127 12.33 -2.33 20.62
CA LEU A 127 11.28 -2.08 19.63
C LEU A 127 11.88 -1.69 18.26
N LEU A 128 12.88 -0.82 18.25
CA LEU A 128 13.58 -0.45 17.02
C LEU A 128 14.37 -1.63 16.45
N ALA A 129 15.02 -2.44 17.29
CA ALA A 129 15.75 -3.62 16.85
C ALA A 129 14.83 -4.66 16.20
N THR A 130 13.61 -4.86 16.73
CA THR A 130 12.63 -5.78 16.13
C THR A 130 12.13 -5.28 14.78
N GLN A 131 11.99 -3.97 14.60
CA GLN A 131 11.57 -3.35 13.32
C GLN A 131 12.65 -3.45 12.22
N MET A 132 13.92 -3.58 12.60
CA MET A 132 15.03 -3.83 11.65
C MET A 132 15.18 -5.30 11.27
N PHE A 133 14.43 -6.20 11.91
CA PHE A 133 14.48 -7.61 11.59
C PHE A 133 13.90 -7.87 10.19
N PRO A 134 14.59 -8.60 9.30
CA PRO A 134 14.13 -8.78 7.94
C PRO A 134 12.82 -9.60 7.89
N ALA A 135 11.79 -9.03 7.26
CA ALA A 135 10.47 -9.65 7.14
C ALA A 135 10.51 -11.05 6.50
N VAL A 136 11.44 -11.29 5.57
CA VAL A 136 11.61 -12.61 4.95
C VAL A 136 12.08 -13.66 5.97
N ALA A 137 12.91 -13.27 6.94
CA ALA A 137 13.38 -14.19 7.98
C ALA A 137 12.30 -14.51 9.02
N SER A 138 11.31 -13.63 9.22
CA SER A 138 10.20 -13.89 10.14
C SER A 138 9.09 -14.74 9.52
N ALA A 139 9.08 -14.93 8.19
CA ALA A 139 8.03 -15.68 7.51
C ALA A 139 7.94 -17.15 7.95
N VAL A 140 9.09 -17.85 8.05
CA VAL A 140 9.14 -19.26 8.48
C VAL A 140 8.61 -19.45 9.90
N PRO A 141 9.10 -18.74 10.93
CA PRO A 141 8.58 -18.91 12.29
C PRO A 141 7.11 -18.50 12.42
N LEU A 142 6.65 -17.47 11.71
CA LEU A 142 5.23 -17.11 11.69
C LEU A 142 4.36 -18.23 11.10
N PHE A 143 4.81 -18.87 10.01
CA PHE A 143 4.14 -20.02 9.44
C PHE A 143 4.02 -21.17 10.47
N MET A 144 5.12 -21.50 11.16
CA MET A 144 5.11 -22.55 12.18
C MET A 144 4.17 -22.23 13.34
N ILE A 145 4.07 -20.95 13.76
CA ILE A 145 3.13 -20.52 14.80
C ILE A 145 1.69 -20.67 14.32
N LEU A 146 1.37 -20.23 13.10
CA LEU A 146 0.01 -20.39 12.55
C LEU A 146 -0.38 -21.85 12.35
N GLU A 147 0.57 -22.70 11.96
CA GLU A 147 0.39 -24.15 11.85
C GLU A 147 0.06 -24.76 13.21
N ALA A 148 0.86 -24.45 14.23
CA ALA A 148 0.65 -24.93 15.60
C ALA A 148 -0.68 -24.45 16.22
N LEU A 149 -1.18 -23.29 15.79
CA LEU A 149 -2.47 -22.74 16.22
C LEU A 149 -3.65 -23.19 15.34
N GLU A 150 -3.42 -24.02 14.32
CA GLU A 150 -4.42 -24.44 13.33
C GLU A 150 -5.10 -23.26 12.60
N LEU A 151 -4.40 -22.13 12.50
CA LEU A 151 -4.88 -20.90 11.86
C LEU A 151 -4.43 -20.76 10.40
N LEU A 152 -3.77 -21.77 9.84
CA LEU A 152 -3.42 -21.80 8.42
C LEU A 152 -4.66 -21.74 7.54
N ASN A 153 -4.57 -21.00 6.43
CA ASN A 153 -5.68 -20.75 5.50
C ASN A 153 -6.92 -20.10 6.12
N THR A 154 -6.80 -19.44 7.27
CA THR A 154 -7.90 -18.70 7.90
C THR A 154 -7.72 -17.19 7.78
N ARG A 155 -8.83 -16.44 7.78
CA ARG A 155 -8.82 -14.97 7.82
C ARG A 155 -8.18 -14.44 9.12
N THR A 156 -8.42 -15.14 10.24
CA THR A 156 -7.87 -14.78 11.55
C THR A 156 -6.35 -14.89 11.57
N GLY A 157 -5.79 -15.99 11.02
CA GLY A 157 -4.34 -16.16 10.89
C GLY A 157 -3.71 -15.05 10.05
N LEU A 158 -4.35 -14.69 8.93
CA LEU A 158 -3.89 -13.58 8.08
C LEU A 158 -3.89 -12.24 8.83
N VAL A 159 -4.96 -11.90 9.55
CA VAL A 159 -5.05 -10.65 10.33
C VAL A 159 -3.94 -10.59 11.39
N LEU A 160 -3.69 -11.69 12.11
CA LEU A 160 -2.65 -11.76 13.13
C LEU A 160 -1.24 -11.61 12.53
N CYS A 161 -0.98 -12.23 11.37
CA CYS A 161 0.29 -12.08 10.66
C CYS A 161 0.52 -10.65 10.17
N TYR A 162 -0.49 -10.00 9.60
CA TYR A 162 -0.33 -8.62 9.17
C TYR A 162 -0.18 -7.67 10.35
N ALA A 163 -0.93 -7.88 11.45
CA ALA A 163 -0.85 -7.03 12.63
C ALA A 163 0.48 -7.14 13.39
N SER A 164 1.21 -8.24 13.24
CA SER A 164 2.54 -8.40 13.85
C SER A 164 3.67 -7.80 13.00
N THR A 165 3.45 -7.65 11.69
CA THR A 165 4.46 -7.16 10.73
C THR A 165 4.30 -5.66 10.40
N SER A 166 3.11 -5.10 10.63
CA SER A 166 2.77 -3.68 10.35
C SER A 166 3.00 -2.80 11.57
#